data_AF-A0A928GN93-F1
#
_entry.id   AF-A0A928GN93-F1
#
_cell.length_a   1.000
_cell.length_b   1.000
_cell.length_c   1.000
_cell.angle_alpha   90.00
_cell.angle_beta   90.00
_cell.angle_gamma   90.00
#
_symmetry.space_group_name_H-M   'P 1'
#
loop_
_entity.id
_entity.type
_entity.pdbx_description
1 polymer ?
#
loop_
_entity_poly.entity_id
_entity_poly.type
_entity_poly.pdbx_seq_one_letter_code
_entity_poly.pdbx_strand_id
1 'polypeptide(L)'
;MTKTLLKFASMLLAASFCVNFISCNDDDEKNGKQDGGGDIQSSVVPSGAFSVAEYKYVKFSPGNLQYSAQGTHRCADGSIKNGIWRFAPNQYDMIGNDNENISSSYTGWIDLFGWGTSGYHNPGDSYNVNYNPYSTSASRVDFEYNHFGYGPSSIMLDGDLTGASAYYDWGVYNTIGVDDPGTWRTLSQSEWKYLFRVRPNAENLFGVAMVNGVNGLILLPDNWITPSEISFTAGCSSSGGSSSGGYYKMLNNYTLNQWKTMEDNGAVFFPAAGERIGNNVDFVGFYGYYWSTTRFSDNACYISCLKFDSGLVSAILYHGDIDSRSGISVRLVKDVE
;
A
#
# COMPACT_ATOMS: atom_id res chain seq x y z
N MET A 1 5.57 16.93 61.82
CA MET A 1 4.50 16.22 61.10
C MET A 1 5.01 15.86 59.73
N THR A 2 5.37 14.59 59.59
CA THR A 2 5.74 13.88 58.37
C THR A 2 4.53 13.69 57.48
N LYS A 3 4.72 13.86 56.17
CA LYS A 3 4.13 13.07 55.06
C LYS A 3 4.59 13.70 53.73
N THR A 4 4.94 13.02 52.64
CA THR A 4 5.46 11.69 52.30
C THR A 4 5.73 11.79 50.79
N LEU A 5 6.92 11.39 50.34
CA LEU A 5 7.28 11.16 48.94
C LEU A 5 6.21 10.35 48.19
N LEU A 6 6.02 10.61 46.89
CA LEU A 6 5.97 9.53 45.90
C LEU A 6 6.44 10.02 44.52
N LYS A 7 7.71 9.74 44.21
CA LYS A 7 8.25 9.69 42.84
C LYS A 7 7.83 8.34 42.27
N PHE A 8 7.15 8.32 41.12
CA PHE A 8 7.07 7.11 40.29
C PHE A 8 8.18 7.16 39.26
N ALA A 9 9.23 6.37 39.52
CA ALA A 9 10.11 5.84 38.51
C ALA A 9 9.59 4.45 38.12
N SER A 10 9.48 4.17 36.83
CA SER A 10 9.32 2.80 36.30
C SER A 10 10.02 2.80 34.93
N MET A 11 11.35 2.62 34.95
CA MET A 11 12.04 1.37 34.65
C MET A 11 12.05 1.03 33.16
N LEU A 12 13.16 1.46 32.54
CA LEU A 12 13.76 0.83 31.36
C LEU A 12 13.80 -0.69 31.55
N LEU A 13 13.24 -1.43 30.60
CA LEU A 13 13.79 -2.71 30.17
C LEU A 13 14.17 -2.56 28.70
N ALA A 14 15.43 -2.17 28.47
CA ALA A 14 16.07 -2.36 27.18
C ALA A 14 16.49 -3.83 27.10
N ALA A 15 15.63 -4.67 26.51
CA ALA A 15 16.05 -5.99 26.08
C ALA A 15 16.89 -5.83 24.81
N SER A 16 18.22 -5.82 25.00
CA SER A 16 19.20 -5.98 23.94
C SER A 16 19.04 -7.37 23.34
N PHE A 17 18.40 -7.47 22.18
CA PHE A 17 18.50 -8.63 21.32
C PHE A 17 19.52 -8.31 20.22
N CYS A 18 20.80 -8.59 20.51
CA CYS A 18 21.76 -8.93 19.47
C CYS A 18 21.29 -10.24 18.84
N VAL A 19 20.59 -10.18 17.71
CA VAL A 19 20.43 -11.36 16.85
C VAL A 19 21.56 -11.28 15.83
N ASN A 20 22.51 -12.20 16.01
CA ASN A 20 23.57 -12.46 15.05
C ASN A 20 22.98 -12.73 13.66
N PHE A 21 23.60 -12.16 12.64
CA PHE A 21 23.44 -12.59 11.26
C PHE A 21 23.76 -14.08 11.18
N ILE A 22 22.74 -14.90 10.97
CA ILE A 22 22.92 -16.24 10.41
C ILE A 22 22.75 -16.08 8.91
N SER A 23 23.87 -16.14 8.20
CA SER A 23 23.89 -16.45 6.78
C SER A 23 23.30 -17.85 6.61
N CYS A 24 22.19 -17.97 5.88
CA CYS A 24 21.82 -19.26 5.31
C CYS A 24 22.75 -19.51 4.12
N ASN A 25 23.91 -20.13 4.38
CA ASN A 25 24.55 -20.99 3.40
C ASN A 25 23.81 -22.32 3.49
N ASP A 26 22.97 -22.60 2.51
CA ASP A 26 22.60 -23.99 2.22
C ASP A 26 23.63 -24.52 1.23
N ASP A 27 24.58 -25.28 1.78
CA ASP A 27 25.41 -26.20 1.02
C ASP A 27 24.54 -27.40 0.61
N ASP A 28 24.07 -27.42 -0.63
CA ASP A 28 23.66 -28.66 -1.29
C ASP A 28 24.65 -28.98 -2.42
N GLU A 29 25.56 -29.90 -2.12
CA GLU A 29 26.46 -30.50 -3.09
C GLU A 29 25.70 -31.40 -4.08
N LYS A 30 25.73 -30.97 -5.35
CA LYS A 30 25.95 -31.75 -6.58
C LYS A 30 25.33 -33.17 -6.63
N ASN A 31 24.40 -33.34 -7.57
CA ASN A 31 24.47 -34.45 -8.53
C ASN A 31 23.94 -34.01 -9.90
N GLY A 32 24.78 -34.20 -10.92
CA GLY A 32 24.56 -33.69 -12.27
C GLY A 32 23.57 -34.48 -13.11
N LYS A 33 22.92 -33.75 -14.02
CA LYS A 33 22.66 -34.16 -15.41
C LYS A 33 22.51 -32.88 -16.24
N GLN A 34 23.47 -32.66 -17.14
CA GLN A 34 23.31 -31.75 -18.27
C GLN A 34 22.37 -32.44 -19.26
N ASP A 35 21.20 -31.87 -19.49
CA ASP A 35 20.38 -32.14 -20.67
C ASP A 35 19.67 -30.86 -21.10
N GLY A 36 19.80 -30.52 -22.38
CA GLY A 36 18.87 -29.67 -23.13
C GLY A 36 19.02 -28.16 -22.96
N GLY A 37 19.82 -27.54 -23.84
CA GLY A 37 19.70 -26.11 -24.12
C GLY A 37 18.32 -25.80 -24.70
N GLY A 38 17.44 -25.27 -23.86
CA GLY A 38 16.27 -24.51 -24.29
C GLY A 38 16.67 -23.04 -24.37
N ASP A 39 16.38 -22.41 -25.51
CA ASP A 39 16.53 -20.97 -25.69
C ASP A 39 15.89 -20.23 -24.50
N ILE A 40 16.72 -19.55 -23.72
CA ILE A 40 16.25 -18.59 -22.71
C ILE A 40 15.63 -17.45 -23.53
N GLN A 41 14.31 -17.45 -23.66
CA GLN A 41 13.62 -16.24 -24.09
C GLN A 41 13.95 -15.17 -23.06
N SER A 42 14.87 -14.27 -23.42
CA SER A 42 15.03 -12.99 -22.75
C SER A 42 13.69 -12.27 -22.87
N SER A 43 12.86 -12.37 -21.85
CA SER A 43 11.62 -11.60 -21.78
C SER A 43 12.01 -10.13 -21.67
N VAL A 44 11.83 -9.39 -22.78
CA VAL A 44 12.02 -7.95 -22.79
C VAL A 44 11.00 -7.33 -21.84
N VAL A 45 11.46 -6.63 -20.80
CA VAL A 45 10.56 -5.95 -19.86
C VAL A 45 9.79 -4.86 -20.62
N PRO A 46 8.45 -4.85 -20.58
CA PRO A 46 7.67 -3.80 -21.23
C PRO A 46 8.02 -2.42 -20.68
N SER A 47 8.06 -1.41 -21.55
CA SER A 47 8.45 -0.05 -21.14
C SER A 47 7.52 0.52 -20.08
N GLY A 48 8.11 1.03 -18.99
CA GLY A 48 7.40 1.60 -17.84
C GLY A 48 6.63 0.56 -17.02
N ALA A 49 6.95 -0.73 -17.16
CA ALA A 49 6.38 -1.79 -16.35
C ALA A 49 7.29 -2.15 -15.17
N PHE A 50 6.68 -2.81 -14.19
CA PHE A 50 7.31 -3.22 -12.95
C PHE A 50 7.16 -4.72 -12.79
N SER A 51 8.24 -5.45 -12.60
CA SER A 51 8.17 -6.86 -12.24
C SER A 51 7.66 -7.02 -10.81
N VAL A 52 6.65 -7.88 -10.66
CA VAL A 52 6.03 -8.21 -9.36
C VAL A 52 6.15 -9.70 -9.03
N ALA A 53 6.62 -10.49 -9.98
CA ALA A 53 7.13 -11.85 -9.82
C ALA A 53 8.03 -12.17 -11.02
N GLU A 54 8.62 -13.37 -11.03
CA GLU A 54 9.31 -13.86 -12.23
C GLU A 54 8.33 -13.88 -13.42
N TYR A 55 8.71 -13.21 -14.51
CA TYR A 55 7.90 -13.06 -15.74
C TYR A 55 6.49 -12.46 -15.56
N LYS A 56 6.23 -11.77 -14.45
CA LYS A 56 4.96 -11.08 -14.22
C LYS A 56 5.17 -9.58 -14.08
N TYR A 57 4.51 -8.81 -14.93
CA TYR A 57 4.66 -7.37 -15.02
C TYR A 57 3.36 -6.63 -14.80
N VAL A 58 3.44 -5.45 -14.21
CA VAL A 58 2.29 -4.58 -14.00
C VAL A 58 2.60 -3.14 -14.37
N LYS A 59 1.54 -2.36 -14.60
CA LYS A 59 1.57 -0.89 -14.62
C LYS A 59 0.72 -0.36 -13.47
N PHE A 60 1.27 0.61 -12.75
CA PHE A 60 0.54 1.31 -11.70
C PHE A 60 -0.49 2.27 -12.29
N SER A 61 -1.55 2.48 -11.53
CA SER A 61 -2.54 3.52 -11.77
C SER A 61 -1.92 4.92 -11.66
N PRO A 62 -2.44 5.91 -12.42
CA PRO A 62 -1.89 7.26 -12.50
C PRO A 62 -2.07 8.08 -11.20
N GLY A 63 -2.78 7.56 -10.20
CA GLY A 63 -3.07 8.24 -8.94
C GLY A 63 -3.57 7.26 -7.89
N ASN A 64 -3.65 7.68 -6.63
CA ASN A 64 -4.36 6.92 -5.61
C ASN A 64 -5.83 6.77 -6.01
N LEU A 65 -6.44 5.66 -5.63
CA LEU A 65 -7.87 5.48 -5.84
C LEU A 65 -8.63 6.51 -4.98
N GLN A 66 -9.66 7.13 -5.55
CA GLN A 66 -10.55 8.06 -4.88
C GLN A 66 -12.00 7.68 -5.13
N TYR A 67 -12.84 7.90 -4.13
CA TYR A 67 -14.30 7.71 -4.21
C TYR A 67 -15.05 8.97 -3.81
N SER A 68 -16.20 9.21 -4.45
CA SER A 68 -17.19 10.19 -3.99
C SER A 68 -18.54 9.52 -3.92
N ALA A 69 -19.36 9.84 -2.90
CA ALA A 69 -20.72 9.30 -2.78
C ALA A 69 -21.70 9.88 -3.83
N GLN A 70 -21.24 10.80 -4.67
CA GLN A 70 -22.03 11.44 -5.72
C GLN A 70 -22.05 10.61 -7.01
N GLY A 71 -23.20 10.53 -7.67
CA GLY A 71 -23.36 9.82 -8.94
C GLY A 71 -23.59 8.32 -8.78
N THR A 72 -23.28 7.55 -9.83
CA THR A 72 -23.44 6.09 -9.87
C THR A 72 -22.38 5.44 -10.75
N HIS A 73 -22.04 4.18 -10.50
CA HIS A 73 -21.13 3.38 -11.32
C HIS A 73 -21.64 1.93 -11.48
N ARG A 74 -21.12 1.24 -12.50
CA ARG A 74 -21.38 -0.19 -12.74
C ARG A 74 -20.36 -1.05 -11.99
N CYS A 75 -20.82 -2.19 -11.49
CA CYS A 75 -19.99 -3.19 -10.81
C CYS A 75 -19.85 -4.48 -11.62
N ALA A 76 -18.88 -5.31 -11.26
CA ALA A 76 -18.57 -6.58 -11.93
C ALA A 76 -19.72 -7.60 -11.90
N ASP A 77 -20.59 -7.53 -10.88
CA ASP A 77 -21.81 -8.35 -10.76
C ASP A 77 -22.98 -7.85 -11.62
N GLY A 78 -22.77 -6.80 -12.43
CA GLY A 78 -23.77 -6.17 -13.26
C GLY A 78 -24.68 -5.17 -12.52
N SER A 79 -24.52 -5.00 -11.22
CA SER A 79 -25.28 -4.02 -10.44
C SER A 79 -24.81 -2.59 -10.72
N ILE A 80 -25.67 -1.62 -10.37
CA ILE A 80 -25.36 -0.19 -10.36
C ILE A 80 -25.39 0.28 -8.92
N LYS A 81 -24.31 0.91 -8.46
CA LYS A 81 -24.15 1.42 -7.09
C LYS A 81 -24.07 2.94 -7.09
N ASN A 82 -24.44 3.55 -5.96
CA ASN A 82 -24.23 4.97 -5.73
C ASN A 82 -22.73 5.28 -5.61
N GLY A 83 -22.38 6.52 -5.96
CA GLY A 83 -21.02 7.02 -5.94
C GLY A 83 -20.25 6.75 -7.24
N ILE A 84 -19.05 7.31 -7.30
CA ILE A 84 -18.13 7.17 -8.43
C ILE A 84 -16.70 6.96 -7.92
N TRP A 85 -15.94 6.18 -8.69
CA TRP A 85 -14.52 5.93 -8.46
C TRP A 85 -13.67 6.60 -9.53
N ARG A 86 -12.49 7.10 -9.15
CA ARG A 86 -11.48 7.62 -10.09
C ARG A 86 -10.08 7.42 -9.53
N PHE A 87 -9.08 7.62 -10.37
CA PHE A 87 -7.73 7.91 -9.89
C PHE A 87 -7.58 9.39 -9.58
N ALA A 88 -6.75 9.70 -8.57
CA ALA A 88 -6.32 11.06 -8.29
C ALA A 88 -5.70 11.69 -9.56
N PRO A 89 -5.98 12.98 -9.87
CA PRO A 89 -5.52 13.60 -11.11
C PRO A 89 -4.00 13.62 -11.29
N ASN A 90 -3.26 13.75 -10.19
CA ASN A 90 -1.81 13.64 -10.15
C ASN A 90 -1.38 12.62 -9.10
N GLN A 91 -0.20 12.01 -9.27
CA GLN A 91 0.30 11.00 -8.34
C GLN A 91 0.54 11.50 -6.92
N TYR A 92 0.81 12.79 -6.74
CA TYR A 92 1.01 13.44 -5.45
C TYR A 92 -0.29 13.96 -4.80
N ASP A 93 -1.44 13.85 -5.48
CA ASP A 93 -2.71 14.29 -4.93
C ASP A 93 -3.21 13.31 -3.86
N MET A 94 -3.53 13.84 -2.69
CA MET A 94 -4.15 13.13 -1.56
C MET A 94 -5.21 14.02 -0.90
N ILE A 95 -6.25 13.41 -0.33
CA ILE A 95 -7.35 14.13 0.34
C ILE A 95 -6.93 14.62 1.73
N GLY A 96 -6.11 13.84 2.45
CA GLY A 96 -5.63 14.19 3.78
C GLY A 96 -6.77 14.28 4.81
N ASN A 97 -6.76 15.33 5.63
CA ASN A 97 -7.67 15.50 6.77
C ASN A 97 -9.16 15.58 6.37
N ASP A 98 -9.49 15.84 5.11
CA ASP A 98 -10.88 15.84 4.67
C ASP A 98 -11.54 14.44 4.77
N ASN A 99 -10.74 13.37 4.88
CA ASN A 99 -11.21 12.02 5.21
C ASN A 99 -11.84 11.91 6.61
N GLU A 100 -11.80 12.94 7.46
CA GLU A 100 -12.55 12.95 8.72
C GLU A 100 -14.06 13.13 8.51
N ASN A 101 -14.46 13.67 7.36
CA ASN A 101 -15.86 14.03 7.05
C ASN A 101 -16.64 12.92 6.35
N ILE A 102 -16.05 11.73 6.18
CA ILE A 102 -16.63 10.68 5.34
C ILE A 102 -17.95 10.17 5.90
N SER A 103 -18.91 10.01 5.00
CA SER A 103 -20.25 9.49 5.28
C SER A 103 -20.93 9.17 3.95
N SER A 104 -22.10 8.51 4.03
CA SER A 104 -22.94 8.26 2.85
C SER A 104 -23.46 9.53 2.17
N SER A 105 -23.48 10.66 2.89
CA SER A 105 -23.91 11.98 2.39
C SER A 105 -22.74 12.92 2.04
N TYR A 106 -21.50 12.50 2.28
CA TYR A 106 -20.35 13.35 2.02
C TYR A 106 -20.19 13.60 0.52
N THR A 107 -20.02 14.86 0.13
CA THR A 107 -19.96 15.29 -1.28
C THR A 107 -18.52 15.42 -1.80
N GLY A 108 -17.53 15.38 -0.92
CA GLY A 108 -16.12 15.40 -1.29
C GLY A 108 -15.61 14.06 -1.80
N TRP A 109 -14.29 13.99 -1.94
CA TRP A 109 -13.57 12.78 -2.31
C TRP A 109 -12.96 12.13 -1.06
N ILE A 110 -12.80 10.81 -1.10
CA ILE A 110 -12.17 10.02 -0.05
C ILE A 110 -11.08 9.16 -0.69
N ASP A 111 -9.97 8.96 0.01
CA ASP A 111 -8.85 8.12 -0.47
C ASP A 111 -8.24 7.21 0.61
N LEU A 112 -8.86 7.17 1.80
CA LEU A 112 -8.50 6.29 2.92
C LEU A 112 -9.63 5.29 3.22
N PHE A 113 -9.46 4.07 2.74
CA PHE A 113 -10.48 3.01 2.76
C PHE A 113 -10.18 1.97 3.82
N GLY A 114 -11.21 1.45 4.51
CA GLY A 114 -11.06 0.21 5.28
C GLY A 114 -10.84 -0.98 4.35
N TRP A 115 -10.17 -2.03 4.79
CA TRP A 115 -9.83 -3.14 3.91
C TRP A 115 -11.09 -3.82 3.35
N GLY A 116 -11.11 -4.10 2.04
CA GLY A 116 -12.22 -4.78 1.38
C GLY A 116 -13.52 -3.96 1.27
N THR A 117 -13.49 -2.64 1.48
CA THR A 117 -14.67 -1.78 1.38
C THR A 117 -14.98 -1.32 -0.05
N SER A 118 -15.00 -2.24 -1.00
CA SER A 118 -15.26 -1.95 -2.42
C SER A 118 -16.69 -1.51 -2.73
N GLY A 119 -17.63 -1.69 -1.81
CA GLY A 119 -19.07 -1.56 -2.04
C GLY A 119 -19.77 -2.89 -2.35
N TYR A 120 -19.02 -4.00 -2.47
CA TYR A 120 -19.58 -5.33 -2.67
C TYR A 120 -20.22 -5.88 -1.39
N HIS A 121 -21.51 -6.20 -1.49
CA HIS A 121 -22.27 -6.84 -0.44
C HIS A 121 -22.59 -8.27 -0.89
N ASN A 122 -22.00 -9.25 -0.21
CA ASN A 122 -22.32 -10.66 -0.45
C ASN A 122 -23.61 -11.02 0.31
N PRO A 123 -24.75 -11.23 -0.37
CA PRO A 123 -26.01 -11.54 0.31
C PRO A 123 -26.01 -12.90 1.03
N GLY A 124 -25.03 -13.76 0.72
CA GLY A 124 -24.83 -15.03 1.42
C GLY A 124 -24.08 -14.90 2.74
N ASP A 125 -23.62 -13.69 3.11
CA ASP A 125 -22.84 -13.44 4.32
C ASP A 125 -23.50 -12.38 5.20
N SER A 126 -24.16 -12.83 6.27
CA SER A 126 -24.81 -11.94 7.24
C SER A 126 -23.84 -11.12 8.10
N TYR A 127 -22.54 -11.38 8.06
CA TYR A 127 -21.52 -10.68 8.85
C TYR A 127 -20.84 -9.53 8.10
N ASN A 128 -21.06 -9.43 6.79
CA ASN A 128 -20.54 -8.35 5.96
C ASN A 128 -21.43 -7.10 6.04
N VAL A 129 -21.19 -6.27 7.05
CA VAL A 129 -21.92 -5.01 7.26
C VAL A 129 -21.10 -3.76 6.94
N ASN A 130 -19.76 -3.85 6.94
CA ASN A 130 -18.87 -2.73 6.61
C ASN A 130 -18.18 -2.96 5.26
N TYR A 131 -18.98 -2.90 4.20
CA TYR A 131 -18.50 -3.00 2.82
C TYR A 131 -18.49 -1.67 2.07
N ASN A 132 -19.09 -0.60 2.61
CA ASN A 132 -19.18 0.66 1.89
C ASN A 132 -17.84 1.42 1.93
N PRO A 133 -17.47 2.16 0.87
CA PRO A 133 -16.20 2.89 0.82
C PRO A 133 -16.00 3.87 1.98
N TYR A 134 -17.10 4.42 2.50
CA TYR A 134 -17.15 5.34 3.63
C TYR A 134 -17.43 4.65 4.98
N SER A 135 -17.44 3.31 5.06
CA SER A 135 -17.59 2.60 6.33
C SER A 135 -16.43 2.96 7.27
N THR A 136 -16.74 3.19 8.54
CA THR A 136 -15.75 3.50 9.60
C THR A 136 -16.10 2.80 10.91
N SER A 137 -15.09 2.42 11.68
CA SER A 137 -15.26 1.96 13.06
C SER A 137 -14.02 2.31 13.88
N ALA A 138 -14.23 2.91 15.04
CA ALA A 138 -13.19 3.11 16.04
C ALA A 138 -13.06 1.91 17.00
N SER A 139 -14.07 1.04 17.05
CA SER A 139 -14.23 -0.01 18.06
C SER A 139 -13.67 -1.35 17.60
N ARG A 140 -12.79 -1.96 18.41
CA ARG A 140 -12.29 -3.33 18.18
C ARG A 140 -13.30 -4.41 18.57
N VAL A 141 -14.25 -4.10 19.45
CA VAL A 141 -15.28 -5.06 19.91
C VAL A 141 -16.36 -5.32 18.86
N ASP A 142 -16.39 -4.52 17.79
CA ASP A 142 -17.22 -4.75 16.61
C ASP A 142 -16.79 -6.02 15.82
N PHE A 143 -15.65 -6.63 16.18
CA PHE A 143 -15.05 -7.78 15.48
C PHE A 143 -15.84 -9.09 15.57
N GLU A 144 -16.69 -9.30 16.56
CA GLU A 144 -17.54 -10.51 16.58
C GLU A 144 -18.75 -10.39 15.64
N TYR A 145 -19.10 -9.17 15.18
CA TYR A 145 -20.39 -8.92 14.52
C TYR A 145 -20.35 -8.01 13.27
N ASN A 146 -19.29 -7.23 13.05
CA ASN A 146 -19.22 -6.18 12.02
C ASN A 146 -17.85 -6.09 11.30
N HIS A 147 -17.59 -7.00 10.36
CA HIS A 147 -16.30 -7.06 9.65
C HIS A 147 -16.16 -6.00 8.56
N PHE A 148 -14.95 -5.41 8.46
CA PHE A 148 -14.51 -4.51 7.37
C PHE A 148 -13.98 -5.35 6.22
N GLY A 149 -14.66 -5.23 5.08
CA GLY A 149 -14.57 -6.28 4.07
C GLY A 149 -15.01 -7.62 4.66
N TYR A 150 -14.88 -8.69 3.88
CA TYR A 150 -15.13 -10.02 4.40
C TYR A 150 -14.06 -10.36 5.45
N GLY A 151 -14.41 -10.27 6.73
CA GLY A 151 -13.62 -10.76 7.85
C GLY A 151 -13.82 -12.27 8.09
N PRO A 152 -13.20 -12.87 9.10
CA PRO A 152 -13.02 -14.32 9.23
C PRO A 152 -14.30 -15.07 9.60
N SER A 153 -15.34 -15.02 8.79
CA SER A 153 -16.30 -16.12 8.81
C SER A 153 -15.60 -17.33 8.18
N SER A 154 -15.96 -18.53 8.62
CA SER A 154 -15.46 -19.83 8.15
C SER A 154 -15.74 -20.12 6.66
N ILE A 155 -16.04 -19.10 5.87
CA ILE A 155 -16.48 -19.12 4.48
C ILE A 155 -15.61 -18.21 3.58
N MET A 156 -14.66 -17.41 4.14
CA MET A 156 -13.49 -16.91 3.37
C MET A 156 -12.52 -18.08 3.23
N LEU A 157 -12.78 -18.96 2.26
CA LEU A 157 -11.91 -20.10 2.00
C LEU A 157 -10.48 -19.66 1.66
N ASP A 158 -10.35 -18.49 1.02
CA ASP A 158 -9.09 -17.99 0.47
C ASP A 158 -8.34 -17.04 1.42
N GLY A 159 -9.02 -16.40 2.38
CA GLY A 159 -8.44 -15.47 3.36
C GLY A 159 -7.93 -14.12 2.81
N ASP A 160 -7.82 -14.00 1.49
CA ASP A 160 -7.29 -12.86 0.74
C ASP A 160 -8.36 -12.24 -0.19
N LEU A 161 -8.14 -11.03 -0.71
CA LEU A 161 -8.99 -10.40 -1.74
C LEU A 161 -8.75 -11.02 -3.13
N THR A 162 -8.77 -12.33 -3.22
CA THR A 162 -8.55 -13.11 -4.45
C THR A 162 -9.61 -14.21 -4.58
N GLY A 163 -9.60 -14.97 -5.69
CA GLY A 163 -10.49 -16.12 -5.86
C GLY A 163 -11.97 -15.74 -5.68
N ALA A 164 -12.65 -16.45 -4.77
CA ALA A 164 -14.07 -16.21 -4.48
C ALA A 164 -14.35 -14.84 -3.83
N SER A 165 -13.31 -14.23 -3.25
CA SER A 165 -13.36 -12.96 -2.54
C SER A 165 -12.85 -11.78 -3.37
N ALA A 166 -12.54 -11.98 -4.65
CA ALA A 166 -11.97 -10.93 -5.50
C ALA A 166 -12.88 -9.69 -5.62
N TYR A 167 -14.21 -9.82 -5.47
CA TYR A 167 -15.13 -8.67 -5.52
C TYR A 167 -15.03 -7.71 -4.30
N TYR A 168 -14.31 -8.10 -3.25
CA TYR A 168 -13.95 -7.17 -2.19
C TYR A 168 -12.79 -6.25 -2.57
N ASP A 169 -12.02 -6.57 -3.61
CA ASP A 169 -11.02 -5.67 -4.17
C ASP A 169 -11.69 -4.52 -4.94
N TRP A 170 -11.22 -3.31 -4.68
CA TRP A 170 -11.78 -2.09 -5.26
C TRP A 170 -11.67 -2.03 -6.79
N GLY A 171 -10.54 -2.47 -7.34
CA GLY A 171 -10.29 -2.46 -8.79
C GLY A 171 -11.00 -3.59 -9.52
N VAL A 172 -11.17 -4.73 -8.85
CA VAL A 172 -11.86 -5.88 -9.44
C VAL A 172 -13.36 -5.62 -9.53
N TYR A 173 -13.97 -5.07 -8.48
CA TYR A 173 -15.43 -4.95 -8.42
C TYR A 173 -15.99 -3.73 -9.16
N ASN A 174 -15.26 -2.62 -9.22
CA ASN A 174 -15.82 -1.33 -9.63
C ASN A 174 -15.30 -0.85 -10.98
N THR A 175 -16.17 -0.18 -11.74
CA THR A 175 -15.74 0.71 -12.82
C THR A 175 -14.95 1.87 -12.22
N ILE A 176 -13.76 2.16 -12.74
CA ILE A 176 -12.92 3.26 -12.27
C ILE A 176 -12.74 4.27 -13.40
N GLY A 177 -13.34 5.45 -13.25
CA GLY A 177 -13.41 6.43 -14.33
C GLY A 177 -14.13 5.85 -15.55
N VAL A 178 -13.36 5.54 -16.60
CA VAL A 178 -13.85 4.95 -17.85
C VAL A 178 -13.46 3.48 -18.02
N ASP A 179 -12.68 2.93 -17.08
CA ASP A 179 -12.19 1.56 -17.15
C ASP A 179 -13.22 0.60 -16.56
N ASP A 180 -13.50 -0.48 -17.29
CA ASP A 180 -14.46 -1.51 -16.89
C ASP A 180 -14.00 -2.24 -15.60
N PRO A 181 -14.94 -2.79 -14.80
CA PRO A 181 -14.62 -3.63 -13.65
C PRO A 181 -13.67 -4.78 -14.03
N GLY A 182 -12.73 -5.11 -13.15
CA GLY A 182 -11.76 -6.19 -13.38
C GLY A 182 -10.53 -5.77 -14.19
N THR A 183 -10.47 -4.52 -14.67
CA THR A 183 -9.28 -3.97 -15.35
C THR A 183 -8.12 -3.77 -14.39
N TRP A 184 -8.42 -3.41 -13.14
CA TRP A 184 -7.43 -3.06 -12.12
C TRP A 184 -7.52 -4.04 -10.94
N ARG A 185 -6.44 -4.14 -10.17
CA ARG A 185 -6.39 -4.91 -8.92
C ARG A 185 -5.40 -4.31 -7.92
N THR A 186 -5.55 -4.64 -6.65
CA THR A 186 -4.53 -4.36 -5.64
C THR A 186 -3.39 -5.39 -5.74
N LEU A 187 -2.17 -4.99 -5.37
CA LEU A 187 -1.03 -5.92 -5.27
C LEU A 187 -1.16 -6.82 -4.05
N SER A 188 -0.62 -8.03 -4.13
CA SER A 188 -0.46 -8.94 -2.99
C SER A 188 0.76 -8.58 -2.13
N GLN A 189 0.89 -9.22 -0.96
CA GLN A 189 2.07 -9.03 -0.11
C GLN A 189 3.34 -9.53 -0.81
N SER A 190 3.27 -10.66 -1.51
CA SER A 190 4.40 -11.23 -2.23
C SER A 190 4.84 -10.33 -3.38
N GLU A 191 3.91 -9.70 -4.08
CA GLU A 191 4.20 -8.73 -5.14
C GLU A 191 4.87 -7.46 -4.60
N TRP A 192 4.36 -6.92 -3.49
CA TRP A 192 5.02 -5.81 -2.79
C TRP A 192 6.44 -6.19 -2.36
N LYS A 193 6.62 -7.37 -1.75
CA LYS A 193 7.93 -7.88 -1.37
C LYS A 193 8.86 -7.98 -2.58
N TYR A 194 8.34 -8.44 -3.71
CA TYR A 194 9.12 -8.62 -4.91
C TYR A 194 9.68 -7.28 -5.42
N LEU A 195 8.81 -6.27 -5.56
CA LEU A 195 9.18 -4.92 -6.02
C LEU A 195 10.32 -4.28 -5.23
N PHE A 196 10.32 -4.48 -3.92
CA PHE A 196 11.23 -3.75 -3.04
C PHE A 196 12.44 -4.56 -2.56
N ARG A 197 12.43 -5.90 -2.71
CA ARG A 197 13.47 -6.76 -2.14
C ARG A 197 13.98 -7.89 -3.02
N VAL A 198 13.26 -8.27 -4.08
CA VAL A 198 13.59 -9.48 -4.85
C VAL A 198 13.94 -9.17 -6.30
N ARG A 199 13.24 -8.23 -6.94
CA ARG A 199 13.52 -7.90 -8.34
C ARG A 199 14.97 -7.43 -8.52
N PRO A 200 15.56 -7.64 -9.71
CA PRO A 200 16.91 -7.16 -9.98
C PRO A 200 17.06 -5.67 -9.66
N ASN A 201 18.15 -5.31 -8.97
CA ASN A 201 18.47 -3.92 -8.64
C ASN A 201 17.42 -3.20 -7.75
N ALA A 202 16.59 -3.95 -6.99
CA ALA A 202 15.48 -3.40 -6.21
C ALA A 202 15.89 -2.24 -5.29
N GLU A 203 17.03 -2.35 -4.59
CA GLU A 203 17.52 -1.33 -3.66
C GLU A 203 17.82 0.03 -4.32
N ASN A 204 18.04 0.04 -5.64
CA ASN A 204 18.33 1.24 -6.42
C ASN A 204 17.12 1.81 -7.15
N LEU A 205 15.95 1.17 -7.04
CA LEU A 205 14.74 1.50 -7.80
C LEU A 205 13.61 2.09 -6.93
N PHE A 206 13.92 2.56 -5.73
CA PHE A 206 12.99 3.33 -4.91
C PHE A 206 13.74 4.34 -4.05
N GLY A 207 13.04 5.37 -3.56
CA GLY A 207 13.64 6.36 -2.66
C GLY A 207 12.61 7.33 -2.12
N VAL A 208 12.84 7.86 -0.92
CA VAL A 208 11.96 8.89 -0.35
C VAL A 208 12.13 10.21 -1.09
N ALA A 209 11.04 10.92 -1.31
CA ALA A 209 11.04 12.17 -2.07
C ALA A 209 9.97 13.15 -1.61
N MET A 210 10.21 14.42 -1.90
CA MET A 210 9.20 15.47 -1.88
C MET A 210 8.88 15.85 -3.31
N VAL A 211 7.61 15.74 -3.70
CA VAL A 211 7.11 16.11 -5.02
C VAL A 211 6.06 17.20 -4.80
N ASN A 212 6.31 18.40 -5.33
CA ASN A 212 5.38 19.53 -5.18
C ASN A 212 5.01 19.82 -3.71
N GLY A 213 5.96 19.71 -2.79
CA GLY A 213 5.73 19.90 -1.36
C GLY A 213 5.02 18.74 -0.63
N VAL A 214 4.69 17.65 -1.34
CA VAL A 214 4.11 16.44 -0.76
C VAL A 214 5.22 15.42 -0.53
N ASN A 215 5.35 14.93 0.70
CA ASN A 215 6.30 13.88 1.02
C ASN A 215 5.76 12.51 0.61
N GLY A 216 6.63 11.60 0.21
CA GLY A 216 6.23 10.27 -0.21
C GLY A 216 7.40 9.37 -0.63
N LEU A 217 7.05 8.29 -1.33
CA LEU A 217 7.97 7.29 -1.85
C LEU A 217 7.92 7.28 -3.37
N ILE A 218 9.08 7.33 -4.02
CA ILE A 218 9.22 7.06 -5.46
C ILE A 218 9.56 5.59 -5.66
N LEU A 219 8.95 4.98 -6.67
CA LEU A 219 9.27 3.68 -7.21
C LEU A 219 9.55 3.80 -8.72
N LEU A 220 10.62 3.17 -9.18
CA LEU A 220 11.09 3.23 -10.56
C LEU A 220 10.84 1.88 -11.27
N PRO A 221 10.53 1.89 -12.57
CA PRO A 221 10.33 0.68 -13.38
C PRO A 221 11.66 -0.08 -13.56
N ASP A 222 11.59 -1.34 -13.96
CA ASP A 222 12.79 -2.20 -14.00
C ASP A 222 13.82 -1.73 -15.03
N ASN A 223 13.34 -1.16 -16.14
CA ASN A 223 14.16 -0.63 -17.22
C ASN A 223 14.48 0.86 -17.05
N TRP A 224 14.42 1.38 -15.82
CA TRP A 224 14.63 2.79 -15.54
C TRP A 224 16.00 3.28 -16.01
N ILE A 225 15.98 4.37 -16.76
CA ILE A 225 17.15 5.15 -17.12
C ILE A 225 16.90 6.57 -16.64
N THR A 226 17.71 7.05 -15.70
CA THR A 226 17.55 8.38 -15.14
C THR A 226 17.70 9.43 -16.24
N PRO A 227 16.69 10.30 -16.48
CA PRO A 227 16.81 11.38 -17.45
C PRO A 227 17.96 12.33 -17.08
N SER A 228 18.67 12.89 -18.06
CA SER A 228 19.91 13.67 -17.84
C SER A 228 19.75 14.89 -16.93
N GLU A 229 18.55 15.47 -16.89
CA GLU A 229 18.20 16.65 -16.08
C GLU A 229 17.71 16.28 -14.65
N ILE A 230 17.63 14.99 -14.34
CA ILE A 230 17.13 14.47 -13.08
C ILE A 230 18.27 13.81 -12.31
N SER A 231 18.43 14.19 -11.05
CA SER A 231 19.21 13.42 -10.09
C SER A 231 18.26 12.56 -9.27
N PHE A 232 18.60 11.29 -9.08
CA PHE A 232 17.87 10.40 -8.18
C PHE A 232 18.85 9.76 -7.19
N THR A 233 18.52 9.84 -5.90
CA THR A 233 19.23 9.15 -4.84
C THR A 233 18.35 8.00 -4.35
N ALA A 234 18.80 6.78 -4.59
CA ALA A 234 18.05 5.60 -4.19
C ALA A 234 18.12 5.33 -2.69
N GLY A 235 17.19 4.48 -2.27
CA GLY A 235 17.03 4.03 -0.90
C GLY A 235 16.61 5.14 0.04
N CYS A 236 16.92 4.89 1.30
CA CYS A 236 16.63 5.76 2.42
C CYS A 236 17.97 5.91 3.16
N SER A 237 18.77 6.95 2.89
CA SER A 237 20.10 7.06 3.51
C SER A 237 20.07 7.19 5.04
N SER A 238 20.36 6.11 5.74
CA SER A 238 20.67 6.09 7.17
C SER A 238 22.07 6.67 7.43
N SER A 239 22.28 7.97 7.17
CA SER A 239 23.52 8.64 7.57
C SER A 239 23.26 9.53 8.78
N GLY A 240 23.21 8.90 9.96
CA GLY A 240 23.24 9.60 11.26
C GLY A 240 22.23 9.04 12.25
N GLY A 241 22.60 7.99 12.99
CA GLY A 241 21.83 7.58 14.16
C GLY A 241 21.84 8.68 15.23
N SER A 242 20.67 9.03 15.77
CA SER A 242 20.44 9.20 17.20
C SER A 242 18.99 9.53 17.48
N SER A 243 18.49 8.87 18.52
CA SER A 243 17.17 8.90 19.14
C SER A 243 16.80 10.25 19.78
N SER A 244 17.17 11.37 19.16
CA SER A 244 17.02 12.69 19.78
C SER A 244 16.92 13.79 18.72
N GLY A 245 15.68 14.06 18.27
CA GLY A 245 15.23 15.39 17.82
C GLY A 245 15.88 16.01 16.57
N GLY A 246 16.56 15.25 15.71
CA GLY A 246 17.10 15.74 14.45
C GLY A 246 16.11 15.58 13.29
N TYR A 247 15.77 16.68 12.60
CA TYR A 247 15.07 16.65 11.32
C TYR A 247 15.99 16.04 10.24
N TYR A 248 15.58 14.98 9.55
CA TYR A 248 16.39 14.33 8.52
C TYR A 248 16.28 15.04 7.17
N LYS A 249 17.34 14.92 6.35
CA LYS A 249 17.46 15.57 5.05
C LYS A 249 16.69 14.77 3.98
N MET A 250 15.63 15.36 3.44
CA MET A 250 15.01 14.87 2.20
C MET A 250 16.04 14.87 1.07
N LEU A 251 16.31 13.68 0.51
CA LEU A 251 17.37 13.48 -0.49
C LEU A 251 16.91 13.82 -1.90
N ASN A 252 15.65 13.54 -2.20
CA ASN A 252 15.03 13.83 -3.48
C ASN A 252 13.95 14.90 -3.29
N ASN A 253 14.07 16.02 -4.01
CA ASN A 253 13.10 17.11 -3.99
C ASN A 253 12.88 17.59 -5.42
N TYR A 254 11.66 17.41 -5.91
CA TYR A 254 11.33 17.65 -7.32
C TYR A 254 10.27 18.75 -7.47
N THR A 255 10.58 19.68 -8.36
CA THR A 255 9.57 20.59 -8.93
C THR A 255 8.58 19.80 -9.79
N LEU A 256 7.43 20.41 -10.11
CA LEU A 256 6.42 19.79 -10.98
C LEU A 256 6.98 19.38 -12.35
N ASN A 257 7.84 20.20 -12.97
CA ASN A 257 8.42 19.87 -14.27
C ASN A 257 9.41 18.70 -14.19
N GLN A 258 10.21 18.63 -13.12
CA GLN A 258 11.11 17.50 -12.89
C GLN A 258 10.31 16.22 -12.63
N TRP A 259 9.27 16.30 -11.79
CA TRP A 259 8.40 15.15 -11.52
C TRP A 259 7.69 14.68 -12.79
N LYS A 260 7.13 15.60 -13.59
CA LYS A 260 6.51 15.26 -14.87
C LYS A 260 7.46 14.50 -15.79
N THR A 261 8.74 14.91 -15.82
CA THR A 261 9.79 14.21 -16.58
C THR A 261 10.00 12.79 -16.05
N MET A 262 10.00 12.58 -14.73
CA MET A 262 10.12 11.26 -14.13
C MET A 262 8.90 10.38 -14.40
N GLU A 263 7.70 10.94 -14.21
CA GLU A 263 6.42 10.29 -14.46
C GLU A 263 6.26 9.86 -15.92
N ASP A 264 6.66 10.70 -16.88
CA ASP A 264 6.66 10.37 -18.31
C ASP A 264 7.61 9.22 -18.67
N ASN A 265 8.62 8.98 -17.82
CA ASN A 265 9.53 7.82 -17.92
C ASN A 265 9.08 6.64 -17.06
N GLY A 266 7.85 6.68 -16.55
CA GLY A 266 7.21 5.58 -15.83
C GLY A 266 7.47 5.56 -14.32
N ALA A 267 8.09 6.58 -13.73
CA ALA A 267 8.22 6.66 -12.28
C ALA A 267 6.84 6.77 -11.59
N VAL A 268 6.74 6.14 -10.42
CA VAL A 268 5.52 6.17 -9.60
C VAL A 268 5.82 6.83 -8.26
N PHE A 269 4.91 7.69 -7.79
CA PHE A 269 4.95 8.35 -6.50
C PHE A 269 3.77 7.94 -5.64
N PHE A 270 4.08 7.54 -4.41
CA PHE A 270 3.15 7.17 -3.37
C PHE A 270 3.16 8.29 -2.32
N PRO A 271 2.13 9.16 -2.25
CA PRO A 271 2.08 10.21 -1.24
C PRO A 271 1.91 9.63 0.16
N ALA A 272 2.46 10.32 1.16
CA ALA A 272 2.27 10.01 2.57
C ALA A 272 0.89 10.51 3.05
N ALA A 273 -0.17 9.81 2.65
CA ALA A 273 -1.56 10.21 2.94
C ALA A 273 -2.01 9.98 4.39
N GLY A 274 -1.17 9.37 5.24
CA GLY A 274 -1.51 9.04 6.62
C GLY A 274 -2.42 7.82 6.74
N GLU A 275 -3.14 7.75 7.86
CA GLU A 275 -4.15 6.72 8.12
C GLU A 275 -5.37 7.32 8.80
N ARG A 276 -6.47 6.58 8.79
CA ARG A 276 -7.71 6.93 9.49
C ARG A 276 -8.11 5.82 10.45
N ILE A 277 -8.55 6.16 11.66
CA ILE A 277 -9.20 5.22 12.59
C ILE A 277 -10.54 5.80 13.03
N GLY A 278 -11.64 5.09 12.74
CA GLY A 278 -12.96 5.70 12.83
C GLY A 278 -13.03 6.90 11.89
N ASN A 279 -13.30 8.09 12.42
CA ASN A 279 -13.29 9.33 11.64
C ASN A 279 -12.04 10.20 11.91
N ASN A 280 -11.09 9.76 12.73
CA ASN A 280 -9.90 10.54 13.02
C ASN A 280 -8.82 10.25 11.99
N VAL A 281 -8.20 11.28 11.43
CA VAL A 281 -7.10 11.16 10.47
C VAL A 281 -5.80 11.59 11.14
N ASP A 282 -4.80 10.73 11.06
CA ASP A 282 -3.48 10.95 11.66
C ASP A 282 -2.39 10.83 10.59
N PHE A 283 -1.20 11.35 10.91
CA PHE A 283 0.04 11.07 10.16
C PHE A 283 0.12 11.56 8.70
N VAL A 284 -0.80 12.43 8.27
CA VAL A 284 -0.77 13.05 6.94
C VAL A 284 0.55 13.80 6.74
N GLY A 285 1.24 13.51 5.63
CA GLY A 285 2.54 14.07 5.29
C GLY A 285 3.73 13.45 6.03
N PHE A 286 3.49 12.41 6.85
CA PHE A 286 4.51 11.67 7.62
C PHE A 286 4.58 10.18 7.29
N TYR A 287 3.44 9.51 7.10
CA TYR A 287 3.42 8.08 6.79
C TYR A 287 2.60 7.79 5.54
N GLY A 288 3.05 6.82 4.77
CA GLY A 288 2.27 6.24 3.68
C GLY A 288 1.97 4.78 3.97
N TYR A 289 0.68 4.43 3.88
CA TYR A 289 0.16 3.09 4.07
C TYR A 289 -0.67 2.71 2.85
N TYR A 290 -0.37 1.55 2.26
CA TYR A 290 -1.03 1.07 1.06
C TYR A 290 -1.49 -0.38 1.21
N TRP A 291 -2.78 -0.61 0.96
CA TRP A 291 -3.38 -1.93 1.11
C TRP A 291 -2.71 -2.99 0.22
N SER A 292 -2.73 -4.22 0.73
CA SER A 292 -2.47 -5.45 -0.01
C SER A 292 -3.77 -6.26 -0.14
N THR A 293 -3.84 -7.17 -1.11
CA THR A 293 -4.87 -8.22 -1.14
C THR A 293 -4.65 -9.30 -0.08
N THR A 294 -3.47 -9.37 0.54
CA THR A 294 -3.07 -10.47 1.43
C THR A 294 -3.32 -10.18 2.91
N ARG A 295 -4.01 -11.11 3.58
CA ARG A 295 -4.17 -11.11 5.04
C ARG A 295 -2.85 -11.42 5.75
N PHE A 296 -2.57 -10.72 6.85
CA PHE A 296 -1.38 -10.93 7.65
C PHE A 296 -1.70 -11.89 8.80
N SER A 297 -1.27 -13.15 8.66
CA SER A 297 -1.42 -14.23 9.64
C SER A 297 -2.84 -14.79 9.82
N ASP A 298 -2.94 -15.83 10.65
CA ASP A 298 -4.22 -16.42 11.08
C ASP A 298 -5.06 -15.46 11.92
N ASN A 299 -4.51 -14.32 12.38
CA ASN A 299 -5.31 -13.28 13.02
C ASN A 299 -6.02 -12.42 11.97
N ALA A 300 -7.33 -12.47 11.94
CA ALA A 300 -8.11 -11.94 10.83
C ALA A 300 -8.26 -10.43 10.74
N CYS A 301 -7.89 -9.71 11.80
CA CYS A 301 -7.98 -8.26 11.79
C CYS A 301 -6.74 -7.61 11.18
N TYR A 302 -5.66 -8.36 10.99
CA TYR A 302 -4.40 -7.81 10.53
C TYR A 302 -4.20 -8.13 9.06
N ILE A 303 -4.00 -7.07 8.29
CA ILE A 303 -3.85 -7.14 6.84
C ILE A 303 -2.48 -6.61 6.48
N SER A 304 -1.86 -7.26 5.49
CA SER A 304 -0.56 -6.80 5.00
C SER A 304 -0.71 -5.45 4.31
N CYS A 305 0.24 -4.56 4.53
CA CYS A 305 0.33 -3.31 3.79
C CYS A 305 1.77 -3.00 3.40
N LEU A 306 1.94 -2.14 2.41
CA LEU A 306 3.17 -1.37 2.25
C LEU A 306 3.12 -0.20 3.25
N LYS A 307 4.19 -0.05 4.05
CA LYS A 307 4.38 1.05 4.98
C LYS A 307 5.70 1.77 4.70
N PHE A 308 5.68 3.10 4.73
CA PHE A 308 6.88 3.95 4.75
C PHE A 308 6.67 5.22 5.59
N ASP A 309 7.78 5.83 6.03
CA ASP A 309 7.85 7.11 6.75
C ASP A 309 8.53 8.15 5.84
N SER A 310 8.04 9.38 5.89
CA SER A 310 8.42 10.49 5.05
C SER A 310 9.17 11.62 5.78
N GLY A 311 9.40 11.50 7.08
CA GLY A 311 10.19 12.42 7.92
C GLY A 311 11.39 11.78 8.62
N LEU A 312 11.42 10.45 8.76
CA LEU A 312 12.58 9.69 9.21
C LEU A 312 13.15 8.91 8.05
N VAL A 313 14.49 8.91 7.92
CA VAL A 313 15.18 8.06 6.96
C VAL A 313 15.24 6.63 7.48
N SER A 314 14.04 6.06 7.49
CA SER A 314 13.68 4.74 7.93
C SER A 314 12.32 4.47 7.30
N ALA A 315 12.24 4.51 5.96
CA ALA A 315 11.34 3.57 5.30
C ALA A 315 11.95 2.18 5.56
N ILE A 316 11.83 1.71 6.80
CA ILE A 316 11.89 0.29 7.00
C ILE A 316 10.62 -0.15 6.31
N LEU A 317 10.79 -0.67 5.10
CA LEU A 317 9.79 -1.42 4.36
C LEU A 317 9.47 -2.66 5.20
N TYR A 318 8.80 -2.44 6.32
CA TYR A 318 8.13 -3.46 7.06
C TYR A 318 6.87 -3.75 6.27
N HIS A 319 6.69 -5.01 5.92
CA HIS A 319 5.34 -5.52 5.79
C HIS A 319 4.73 -5.37 7.18
N GLY A 320 4.02 -4.27 7.39
CA GLY A 320 3.30 -4.01 8.62
C GLY A 320 1.95 -4.69 8.53
N ASP A 321 1.53 -5.30 9.62
CA ASP A 321 0.13 -5.50 9.86
C ASP A 321 -0.53 -4.20 10.26
N ILE A 322 -1.65 -3.91 9.62
CA ILE A 322 -2.56 -2.86 10.04
C ILE A 322 -3.95 -3.47 10.18
N ASP A 323 -4.72 -2.90 11.11
CA ASP A 323 -6.08 -3.33 11.39
C ASP A 323 -6.96 -3.07 10.15
N SER A 324 -7.75 -4.05 9.73
CA SER A 324 -8.63 -3.94 8.54
C SER A 324 -9.63 -2.77 8.62
N ARG A 325 -9.89 -2.27 9.83
CA ARG A 325 -10.77 -1.12 10.10
C ARG A 325 -10.09 0.23 9.81
N SER A 326 -8.77 0.26 9.75
CA SER A 326 -8.03 1.49 9.43
C SER A 326 -8.33 1.93 8.01
N GLY A 327 -8.58 3.21 7.79
CA GLY A 327 -8.61 3.79 6.46
C GLY A 327 -7.20 4.05 5.97
N ILE A 328 -6.74 3.36 4.93
CA ILE A 328 -5.45 3.67 4.27
C ILE A 328 -5.59 3.70 2.75
N SER A 329 -4.53 4.15 2.08
CA SER A 329 -4.55 4.35 0.63
C SER A 329 -4.63 3.04 -0.14
N VAL A 330 -5.22 3.13 -1.33
CA VAL A 330 -5.24 2.06 -2.32
C VAL A 330 -4.55 2.58 -3.57
N ARG A 331 -3.50 1.89 -4.02
CA ARG A 331 -2.86 2.11 -5.31
C ARG A 331 -3.02 0.85 -6.15
N LEU A 332 -3.79 0.97 -7.22
CA LEU A 332 -4.11 -0.17 -8.07
C LEU A 332 -3.07 -0.36 -9.17
N VAL A 333 -3.02 -1.58 -9.70
CA VAL A 333 -2.21 -1.96 -10.84
C VAL A 333 -3.05 -2.68 -11.88
N LYS A 334 -2.56 -2.74 -13.11
CA LYS A 334 -3.05 -3.64 -14.15
C LYS A 334 -1.92 -4.54 -14.63
N ASP A 335 -2.23 -5.80 -14.88
CA ASP A 335 -1.27 -6.73 -15.47
C ASP A 335 -0.92 -6.29 -16.90
N VAL A 336 0.33 -6.53 -17.28
CA VAL A 336 0.84 -6.28 -18.64
C VAL A 336 1.21 -7.62 -19.22
N GLU A 337 0.65 -7.92 -20.39
CA GLU A 337 1.00 -9.10 -21.20
C GLU A 337 2.36 -8.97 -21.87
#